data_AF-A0A967LRG1-F1
#
_entry.id   AF-A0A967LRG1-F1
#
_cell.length_a   1.000
_cell.length_b   1.000
_cell.length_c   1.000
_cell.angle_alpha   90.00
_cell.angle_beta   90.00
_cell.angle_gamma   90.00
#
_symmetry.space_group_name_H-M   'P 1'
#
loop_
_entity.id
_entity.type
_entity.pdbx_description
1 polymer ?
#
loop_
_entity_poly.entity_id
_entity_poly.type
_entity_poly.pdbx_seq_one_letter_code
_entity_poly.pdbx_strand_id
1 'polypeptide(L)'
;EMPALQSVYERYRDDGLEVLAVAVDDRPGRRMPDGRVDGIVSEFVERYGLTFPVALDPTGGTERRFGTEYLPTTVLIDREGWIRAKEIGARAWDRAPYLDMIESLLEED
;
A
#
# COMPACT_ATOMS: atom_id res chain seq x y z
N GLU A 1 -10.77 -1.32 -0.17
CA GLU A 1 -9.50 -0.57 -0.14
C GLU A 1 -8.58 -0.96 -1.29
N MET A 2 -8.12 -2.21 -1.40
CA MET A 2 -7.11 -2.58 -2.41
C MET A 2 -7.44 -2.22 -3.86
N PRO A 3 -8.67 -2.46 -4.40
CA PRO A 3 -9.03 -1.97 -5.73
C PRO A 3 -8.98 -0.44 -5.86
N ALA A 4 -9.32 0.28 -4.79
CA ALA A 4 -9.26 1.75 -4.76
C ALA A 4 -7.81 2.22 -4.78
N LEU A 5 -6.93 1.61 -3.98
CA LEU A 5 -5.49 1.91 -3.99
C LEU A 5 -4.83 1.57 -5.33
N GLN A 6 -5.23 0.47 -5.97
CA GLN A 6 -4.74 0.11 -7.31
C GLN A 6 -5.16 1.17 -8.34
N SER A 7 -6.43 1.60 -8.33
CA SER A 7 -6.91 2.66 -9.22
C SER A 7 -6.19 3.99 -9.00
N VAL A 8 -5.91 4.34 -7.74
CA VAL A 8 -5.14 5.54 -7.38
C VAL A 8 -3.70 5.43 -7.87
N TYR A 9 -3.05 4.29 -7.65
CA TYR A 9 -1.68 4.05 -8.12
C TYR A 9 -1.58 4.15 -9.64
N GLU A 10 -2.47 3.49 -10.37
CA GLU A 10 -2.50 3.59 -11.84
C GLU A 10 -2.70 5.01 -12.34
N ARG A 11 -3.51 5.81 -11.61
CA ARG A 11 -3.82 7.19 -11.98
C ARG A 11 -2.65 8.14 -11.78
N TYR A 12 -1.91 8.03 -10.68
CA TYR A 12 -0.94 9.07 -10.27
C TYR A 12 0.52 8.60 -10.19
N ARG A 13 0.83 7.34 -10.52
CA ARG A 13 2.22 6.85 -10.46
C ARG A 13 3.18 7.67 -11.35
N ASP A 14 2.69 8.11 -12.51
CA ASP A 14 3.49 8.87 -13.47
C ASP A 14 3.60 10.35 -13.04
N ASP A 15 2.78 10.79 -12.08
CA ASP A 15 2.79 12.12 -11.46
C ASP A 15 3.64 12.16 -10.16
N GLY A 16 4.21 11.02 -9.76
CA GLY A 16 5.11 10.91 -8.62
C GLY A 16 4.52 10.27 -7.36
N LEU A 17 3.32 9.68 -7.44
CA LEU A 17 2.78 8.87 -6.35
C LEU A 17 3.40 7.46 -6.35
N GLU A 18 3.89 7.01 -5.20
CA GLU A 18 4.24 5.61 -4.99
C GLU A 18 3.32 4.96 -3.95
N VAL A 19 2.97 3.69 -4.17
CA VAL A 19 2.19 2.89 -3.23
C VAL A 19 3.01 1.66 -2.87
N LEU A 20 3.12 1.36 -1.58
CA LEU A 20 3.77 0.15 -1.07
C LEU A 20 2.82 -0.53 -0.08
N ALA A 21 2.37 -1.74 -0.41
CA ALA A 21 1.67 -2.56 0.57
C ALA A 21 2.69 -3.35 1.42
N VAL A 22 2.47 -3.37 2.72
CA VAL A 22 3.32 -4.13 3.66
C VAL A 22 2.48 -5.25 4.27
N ALA A 23 2.83 -6.49 3.97
CA ALA A 23 2.19 -7.68 4.52
C ALA A 23 2.94 -8.14 5.77
N VAL A 24 2.28 -8.04 6.92
CA VAL A 24 2.89 -8.18 8.26
C VAL A 24 2.70 -9.55 8.90
N ASP A 25 1.76 -10.34 8.38
CA ASP A 25 1.44 -11.68 8.86
C ASP A 25 1.41 -12.70 7.70
N ASP A 26 2.47 -12.71 6.88
CA ASP A 26 2.65 -13.81 5.93
C ASP A 26 4.06 -14.40 6.02
N ARG A 27 4.11 -15.73 6.08
CA ARG A 27 5.37 -16.45 5.92
C ARG A 27 5.79 -16.27 4.47
N PRO A 28 7.07 -16.01 4.18
CA PRO A 28 7.52 -15.90 2.81
C PRO A 28 7.17 -17.17 2.07
N GLY A 29 6.34 -17.02 1.04
CA GLY A 29 6.02 -18.09 0.11
C GLY A 29 7.27 -18.71 -0.49
N ARG A 30 7.18 -19.99 -0.83
CA ARG A 30 8.21 -20.69 -1.57
C ARG A 30 8.25 -20.14 -3.00
N ARG A 31 9.46 -19.76 -3.42
CA ARG A 31 9.75 -19.47 -4.82
C ARG A 31 9.74 -20.78 -5.62
N MET A 32 8.87 -20.85 -6.61
CA MET A 32 8.75 -21.96 -7.54
C MET A 32 9.81 -21.87 -8.64
N PRO A 33 10.15 -23.00 -9.30
CA PRO A 33 11.14 -23.03 -10.38
C PRO A 33 10.80 -22.15 -11.60
N ASP A 34 9.53 -21.81 -11.79
CA ASP A 34 9.02 -20.94 -12.85
C ASP A 34 9.04 -19.44 -12.47
N GLY A 35 9.57 -19.11 -11.28
CA GLY A 35 9.66 -17.74 -10.78
C GLY A 35 8.46 -17.27 -9.96
N ARG A 36 7.35 -18.02 -9.91
CA ARG A 36 6.20 -17.71 -9.06
C ARG A 36 6.60 -17.81 -7.58
N VAL A 37 5.91 -17.07 -6.73
CA VAL A 37 5.97 -17.24 -5.27
C VAL A 37 4.61 -17.81 -4.86
N ASP A 38 4.54 -18.95 -4.18
CA ASP A 38 3.27 -19.42 -3.59
C ASP A 38 2.92 -18.60 -2.33
N GLY A 39 1.77 -18.83 -1.70
CA GLY A 39 1.41 -18.17 -0.45
C GLY A 39 0.30 -17.13 -0.55
N ILE A 40 -0.19 -16.71 0.61
CA ILE A 40 -1.43 -15.94 0.72
C ILE A 40 -1.26 -14.56 0.06
N VAL A 41 -0.09 -13.93 0.23
CA VAL A 41 0.19 -12.63 -0.39
C VAL A 41 0.23 -12.70 -1.91
N SER A 42 0.83 -13.73 -2.52
CA SER A 42 0.90 -13.81 -3.98
C SER A 42 -0.46 -14.11 -4.60
N GLU A 43 -1.25 -14.99 -3.99
CA GLU A 43 -2.65 -15.21 -4.37
C GLU A 43 -3.48 -13.93 -4.24
N PHE A 44 -3.23 -13.12 -3.21
CA PHE A 44 -3.90 -11.85 -3.00
C PHE A 44 -3.53 -10.82 -4.08
N VAL A 45 -2.24 -10.70 -4.42
CA VAL A 45 -1.75 -9.85 -5.52
C VAL A 45 -2.41 -10.26 -6.83
N GLU A 46 -2.41 -11.56 -7.16
CA GLU A 46 -3.03 -12.07 -8.38
C GLU A 46 -4.55 -11.81 -8.41
N ARG A 47 -5.24 -12.06 -7.30
CA ARG A 47 -6.70 -11.90 -7.18
C ARG A 47 -7.15 -10.47 -7.40
N TYR A 48 -6.40 -9.49 -6.91
CA TYR A 48 -6.75 -8.07 -7.03
C TYR A 48 -6.04 -7.35 -8.17
N GLY A 49 -5.18 -8.05 -8.92
CA GLY A 49 -4.43 -7.47 -10.04
C GLY A 49 -3.51 -6.33 -9.60
N LEU A 50 -2.90 -6.45 -8.42
CA LEU A 50 -2.08 -5.37 -7.86
C LEU A 50 -0.80 -5.21 -8.67
N THR A 51 -0.50 -3.98 -9.09
CA THR A 51 0.73 -3.66 -9.84
C THR A 51 1.71 -2.84 -9.03
N PHE A 52 1.28 -2.27 -7.90
CA PHE A 52 2.20 -1.62 -6.96
C PHE A 52 3.00 -2.68 -6.17
N PRO A 53 4.22 -2.35 -5.71
CA PRO A 53 5.03 -3.26 -4.91
C PRO A 53 4.36 -3.73 -3.61
N VAL A 54 4.62 -4.99 -3.25
CA VAL A 54 4.24 -5.58 -1.96
C VAL A 54 5.49 -6.06 -1.23
N ALA A 55 5.75 -5.51 -0.06
CA ALA A 55 6.83 -5.93 0.83
C ALA A 55 6.31 -6.91 1.90
N LEU A 56 7.11 -7.91 2.23
CA LEU A 56 6.85 -8.83 3.33
C LEU A 56 7.59 -8.36 4.58
N ASP A 57 6.87 -8.19 5.70
CA ASP A 57 7.44 -7.89 7.01
C ASP A 57 6.87 -8.84 8.07
N PRO A 58 7.22 -10.14 8.05
CA PRO A 58 6.72 -11.12 9.01
C PRO A 58 7.11 -10.82 10.47
N THR A 59 7.96 -9.81 10.70
CA THR A 59 8.37 -9.41 12.06
C THR A 59 7.44 -8.37 12.67
N GLY A 60 6.57 -7.74 11.89
CA GLY A 60 5.74 -6.61 12.34
C GLY A 60 6.55 -5.35 12.67
N GLY A 61 7.78 -5.23 12.14
CA GLY A 61 8.67 -4.11 12.46
C GLY A 61 8.15 -2.77 11.97
N THR A 62 7.48 -2.77 10.82
CA THR A 62 6.90 -1.61 10.16
C THR A 62 5.70 -1.09 10.94
N GLU A 63 4.76 -1.96 11.30
CA GLU A 63 3.60 -1.58 12.13
C GLU A 63 4.02 -0.92 13.44
N ARG A 64 5.01 -1.50 14.13
CA ARG A 64 5.56 -0.91 15.36
C ARG A 64 6.16 0.48 15.14
N ARG A 65 6.88 0.70 14.04
CA ARG A 65 7.48 2.01 13.71
C ARG A 65 6.44 3.07 13.39
N PHE A 66 5.36 2.68 12.70
CA PHE A 66 4.24 3.58 12.39
C PHE A 66 3.20 3.66 13.52
N GLY A 67 3.42 2.96 14.64
CA GLY A 67 2.52 2.92 15.79
C GLY A 67 1.12 2.43 15.41
N THR A 68 1.02 1.40 14.58
CA THR A 68 -0.24 0.82 14.11
C THR A 68 -0.48 -0.51 14.82
N GLU A 69 -1.67 -0.69 15.37
CA GLU A 69 -2.09 -1.93 16.05
C GLU A 69 -3.27 -2.62 15.36
N TYR A 70 -3.80 -2.00 14.30
CA TYR A 70 -5.02 -2.41 13.63
C TYR A 70 -4.80 -2.47 12.12
N LEU A 71 -5.30 -3.54 11.50
CA LEU A 71 -5.27 -3.73 10.06
C LEU A 71 -6.67 -3.58 9.43
N PRO A 72 -6.76 -3.09 8.18
CA PRO A 72 -5.69 -2.38 7.48
C PRO A 72 -5.41 -1.01 8.13
N THR A 73 -4.17 -0.54 8.04
CA THR A 73 -3.84 0.87 8.26
C THR A 73 -3.13 1.39 7.02
N THR A 74 -3.58 2.52 6.50
CA THR A 74 -2.93 3.20 5.38
C THR A 74 -2.37 4.54 5.86
N VAL A 75 -1.12 4.82 5.50
CA VAL A 75 -0.42 6.06 5.86
C VAL A 75 -0.08 6.80 4.57
N LEU A 76 -0.46 8.08 4.48
CA LEU A 76 -0.06 8.97 3.40
C LEU A 76 1.10 9.84 3.87
N ILE A 77 2.18 9.84 3.08
CA ILE A 77 3.43 10.51 3.37
C ILE A 77 3.73 11.49 2.22
N ASP A 78 4.12 12.72 2.53
CA ASP A 78 4.52 13.70 1.52
C ASP A 78 5.99 13.56 1.07
N ARG A 79 6.42 14.40 0.14
CA ARG A 79 7.77 14.37 -0.47
C ARG A 79 8.89 14.66 0.54
N GLU A 80 8.59 15.36 1.62
CA GLU A 80 9.53 15.65 2.71
C GLU A 80 9.60 14.50 3.74
N GLY A 81 8.73 13.49 3.61
CA GLY A 81 8.67 12.34 4.50
C GLY A 81 7.76 12.53 5.71
N TRP A 82 6.91 13.56 5.72
CA TRP A 82 5.95 13.79 6.79
C TRP A 82 4.67 13.01 6.58
N ILE A 83 4.12 12.46 7.67
CA ILE A 83 2.82 11.79 7.65
C ILE A 83 1.72 12.86 7.56
N ARG A 84 0.96 12.84 6.48
CA ARG A 84 -0.17 13.76 6.23
C ARG A 84 -1.52 13.16 6.57
N ALA A 85 -1.63 11.83 6.47
CA ALA A 85 -2.79 11.10 6.96
C ALA A 85 -2.42 9.71 7.48
N LYS A 86 -3.22 9.22 8.43
CA LYS A 86 -3.17 7.85 8.92
C LYS A 86 -4.61 7.38 9.12
N GLU A 87 -5.01 6.38 8.33
CA GLU A 87 -6.36 5.84 8.33
C GLU A 87 -6.37 4.43 8.87
N ILE A 88 -7.18 4.20 9.90
CA ILE A 88 -7.40 2.88 10.47
C ILE A 88 -8.70 2.31 9.88
N GLY A 89 -8.61 1.07 9.39
CA GLY A 89 -9.67 0.40 8.66
C GLY A 89 -9.73 0.78 7.19
N ALA A 90 -10.42 -0.05 6.40
CA ALA A 90 -10.47 0.12 4.96
C ALA A 90 -11.08 1.47 4.56
N ARG A 91 -10.45 2.15 3.59
CA ARG A 91 -11.01 3.35 2.93
C ARG A 91 -11.14 3.19 1.43
N ALA A 92 -11.96 4.06 0.83
CA ALA A 92 -12.09 4.22 -0.62
C ALA A 92 -11.19 5.38 -1.06
N TRP A 93 -9.89 5.10 -1.22
CA TRP A 93 -8.88 6.10 -1.57
C TRP A 93 -9.06 6.72 -2.96
N ASP A 94 -9.86 6.08 -3.81
CA ASP A 94 -10.26 6.53 -5.14
C ASP A 94 -11.43 7.54 -5.12
N ARG A 95 -11.75 8.09 -3.94
CA ARG A 95 -12.83 9.06 -3.73
C ARG A 95 -12.35 10.25 -2.90
N ALA A 96 -13.03 11.38 -3.05
CA ALA A 96 -12.91 12.48 -2.10
C ALA A 96 -13.25 11.99 -0.67
N PRO A 97 -12.55 12.48 0.37
CA PRO A 97 -11.54 13.54 0.32
C PRO A 97 -10.11 13.07 -0.01
N TYR A 98 -9.89 11.76 -0.23
CA TYR A 98 -8.55 11.20 -0.39
C TYR A 98 -7.88 11.58 -1.72
N LEU A 99 -8.64 11.62 -2.81
CA LEU A 99 -8.13 12.10 -4.09
C LEU A 99 -7.65 13.55 -3.99
N ASP A 100 -8.48 14.43 -3.43
CA ASP A 100 -8.15 15.85 -3.26
C ASP A 100 -6.87 16.04 -2.42
N MET A 101 -6.70 15.23 -1.38
CA MET A 101 -5.49 15.24 -0.55
C MET A 101 -4.26 14.75 -1.34
N ILE A 102 -4.37 13.67 -2.11
CA ILE A 102 -3.27 13.16 -2.94
C ILE A 102 -2.88 14.19 -4.00
N GLU A 103 -3.86 14.76 -4.71
CA GLU A 103 -3.64 15.79 -5.73
C GLU A 103 -2.95 17.01 -5.12
N SER A 104 -3.41 17.48 -3.95
CA SER A 104 -2.75 18.56 -3.21
C SER A 104 -1.27 18.25 -2.91
N LEU A 105 -0.93 17.04 -2.47
CA LEU A 105 0.46 16.67 -2.17
C LEU A 105 1.33 16.53 -3.43
N LEU A 106 0.74 16.14 -4.56
CA LEU A 106 1.45 16.03 -5.82
C LEU A 106 1.81 17.41 -6.41
N GLU A 107 1.07 18.45 -6.04
CA GLU A 107 1.32 19.84 -6.42
C GLU A 107 2.30 20.57 -5.48
N GLU A 108 2.64 20.01 -4.31
CA GLU A 108 3.59 20.60 -3.34
C GLU A 108 5.05 20.52 -3.85
N ASP A 109 5.78 21.64 -3.91
CA ASP A 109 7.17 21.73 -4.42
C ASP A 109 8.21 20.92 -3.62
#